data_AF-A0A661E068-F1
#
_entry.id   AF-A0A661E068-F1
#
_cell.length_a   1.000
_cell.length_b   1.000
_cell.length_c   1.000
_cell.angle_alpha   90.00
_cell.angle_beta   90.00
_cell.angle_gamma   90.00
#
_symmetry.space_group_name_H-M   'P 1'
#
loop_
_entity.id
_entity.type
_entity.pdbx_description
1 polymer ?
#
loop_
_entity_poly.entity_id
_entity_poly.type
_entity_poly.pdbx_seq_one_letter_code
_entity_poly.pdbx_strand_id
1 'polypeptide(L)' 'EGKTVNDIAGILNLSPKTVGTHHTNIKQKLDVSNSAELARLAIRSGLLEA' A
#
# COMPACT_ATOMS: atom_id res chain seq x y z
N GLU A 1 7.77 -3.52 6.54
CA GLU A 1 8.77 -3.58 5.45
C GLU A 1 8.41 -2.59 4.34
N GLY A 2 9.29 -1.65 3.99
CA GLY A 2 9.05 -0.76 2.85
C GLY A 2 9.44 -1.45 1.55
N LYS A 3 8.47 -1.89 0.75
CA LYS A 3 8.69 -2.49 -0.58
C LYS A 3 8.34 -1.50 -1.69
N THR A 4 9.08 -1.55 -2.80
CA THR A 4 8.74 -0.74 -3.98
C THR A 4 7.58 -1.35 -4.75
N VAL A 5 6.97 -0.58 -5.67
CA VAL A 5 5.90 -1.07 -6.55
C VAL A 5 6.38 -2.26 -7.40
N ASN A 6 7.64 -2.26 -7.82
CA ASN A 6 8.23 -3.36 -8.60
C ASN A 6 8.41 -4.63 -7.75
N ASP A 7 8.83 -4.49 -6.49
CA ASP A 7 8.98 -5.63 -5.57
C ASP A 7 7.62 -6.28 -5.30
N ILE A 8 6.60 -5.46 -5.03
CA ILE A 8 5.23 -5.93 -4.78
C ILE A 8 4.66 -6.61 -6.03
N ALA A 9 4.92 -6.04 -7.22
CA ALA A 9 4.52 -6.63 -8.50
C ALA A 9 5.15 -8.01 -8.71
N GLY A 10 6.44 -8.17 -8.40
CA GLY A 10 7.13 -9.46 -8.45
C GLY A 10 6.57 -10.48 -7.46
N ILE A 11 6.25 -10.07 -6.23
CA ILE A 11 5.68 -10.97 -5.21
C ILE A 11 4.28 -11.46 -5.60
N LEU A 12 3.45 -10.57 -6.17
CA LEU A 12 2.06 -10.86 -6.51
C LEU A 12 1.86 -11.40 -7.93
N ASN A 13 2.93 -11.54 -8.73
CA ASN A 13 2.87 -11.88 -10.16
C ASN A 13 1.92 -10.95 -10.95
N LEU A 14 1.98 -9.64 -10.66
CA LEU A 14 1.17 -8.61 -11.32
C LEU A 14 2.04 -7.62 -12.08
N SER A 15 1.44 -6.83 -12.97
CA SER A 15 2.17 -5.70 -13.57
C SER A 15 2.37 -4.58 -12.53
N PRO A 16 3.51 -3.85 -12.57
CA PRO A 16 3.71 -2.66 -11.74
C PRO A 16 2.59 -1.62 -11.90
N LYS A 17 2.01 -1.51 -13.10
CA LYS A 17 0.86 -0.65 -13.38
C LYS A 17 -0.37 -1.05 -12.56
N THR A 18 -0.67 -2.35 -12.52
CA THR A 18 -1.79 -2.89 -11.73
C THR A 18 -1.60 -2.60 -10.24
N VAL A 19 -0.41 -2.84 -9.70
CA VAL A 19 -0.07 -2.52 -8.30
C VAL A 19 -0.21 -1.01 -8.04
N GLY A 20 0.28 -0.16 -8.94
CA GLY A 20 0.12 1.29 -8.85
C GLY A 20 -1.34 1.74 -8.82
N THR A 21 -2.19 1.16 -9.67
CA THR A 21 -3.64 1.43 -9.67
C THR A 21 -4.28 1.01 -8.36
N HIS A 22 -3.97 -0.17 -7.83
CA HIS A 22 -4.47 -0.60 -6.52
C HIS A 22 -4.00 0.32 -5.40
N HIS A 23 -2.73 0.72 -5.38
CA HIS A 23 -2.20 1.65 -4.39
C HIS A 23 -2.94 2.99 -4.40
N THR A 24 -3.20 3.56 -5.59
CA THR A 24 -4.01 4.79 -5.73
C THR A 24 -5.43 4.60 -5.21
N ASN A 25 -6.10 3.51 -5.59
CA ASN A 25 -7.47 3.23 -5.16
C ASN A 25 -7.56 3.02 -3.64
N ILE A 26 -6.57 2.36 -3.03
CA ILE A 26 -6.51 2.16 -1.57
C ILE A 26 -6.39 3.51 -0.88
N LYS A 27 -5.47 4.37 -1.33
CA LYS A 27 -5.31 5.72 -0.76
C LYS A 27 -6.59 6.55 -0.86
N GLN A 28 -7.27 6.51 -2.02
CA GLN A 28 -8.55 7.21 -2.21
C GLN A 28 -9.67 6.66 -1.31
N LYS A 29 -9.80 5.34 -1.21
CA LYS A 29 -10.86 4.70 -0.39
C LYS A 29 -10.67 4.95 1.11
N LEU A 30 -9.44 5.13 1.55
CA LEU A 30 -9.09 5.34 2.95
C LEU A 30 -8.82 6.82 3.28
N ASP A 31 -8.99 7.72 2.31
CA ASP A 31 -8.75 9.16 2.42
C ASP A 31 -7.37 9.50 3.04
N VAL A 32 -6.31 8.86 2.53
CA VAL A 32 -4.92 9.08 2.98
C VAL A 32 -4.05 9.64 1.87
N SER A 33 -3.17 10.58 2.22
CA SER A 33 -2.39 11.34 1.24
C SER A 33 -1.08 10.62 0.84
N ASN A 34 -0.50 9.84 1.74
CA ASN A 34 0.80 9.20 1.53
C ASN A 34 0.93 7.82 2.21
N SER A 35 1.97 7.08 1.84
CA SER A 35 2.23 5.74 2.36
C SER A 35 2.55 5.71 3.86
N ALA A 36 3.07 6.80 4.42
CA ALA A 36 3.34 6.89 5.86
C ALA A 36 2.04 7.02 6.68
N GLU A 37 1.07 7.81 6.21
CA GLU A 37 -0.28 7.88 6.78
C GLU A 37 -1.00 6.55 6.68
N LEU A 38 -0.90 5.88 5.53
CA LEU A 38 -1.46 4.55 5.32
C LEU A 38 -0.87 3.53 6.30
N ALA A 39 0.45 3.53 6.51
CA ALA A 39 1.12 2.66 7.48
C ALA A 39 0.67 2.96 8.92
N ARG A 40 0.59 4.24 9.30
CA ARG A 40 0.07 4.63 10.62
C ARG A 40 -1.39 4.22 10.82
N LEU A 41 -2.22 4.32 9.77
CA LEU A 41 -3.60 3.87 9.82
C LEU A 41 -3.67 2.35 10.04
N ALA A 42 -2.86 1.58 9.31
CA ALA A 42 -2.79 0.13 9.48
C ALA A 42 -2.43 -0.28 10.91
N ILE A 43 -1.46 0.40 11.54
CA ILE A 43 -1.09 0.17 12.94
C ILE A 43 -2.26 0.50 13.88
N ARG A 44 -2.89 1.68 13.73
CA ARG A 44 -4.04 2.07 14.58
C ARG A 44 -5.24 1.12 14.44
N SER A 45 -5.42 0.53 13.25
CA SER A 45 -6.50 -0.41 12.97
C SER A 45 -6.18 -1.84 13.43
N GLY A 46 -4.99 -2.11 13.99
CA GLY A 46 -4.58 -3.46 14.40
C GLY A 46 -4.26 -4.40 13.23
N LEU A 47 -4.05 -3.85 12.04
CA LEU A 47 -3.71 -4.61 10.83
C LEU A 47 -2.20 -4.82 10.67
N LEU A 48 -1.40 -4.02 11.37
CA LEU A 48 0.05 -4.10 11.43
C LEU A 48 0.52 -3.89 12.86
N GLU A 49 1.60 -4.56 13.25
CA GLU A 49 2.31 -4.23 14.50
C GLU A 49 3.23 -3.02 14.29
N ALA A 50 3.49 -2.30 15.38
CA ALA A 50 4.31 -1.09 15.39
C ALA A 50 5.81 -1.38 15.31
#